data_AF-X0ZN17-F1
#
_entry.id   AF-X0ZN17-F1
#
_cell.length_a   1.000
_cell.length_b   1.000
_cell.length_c   1.000
_cell.angle_alpha   90.00
_cell.angle_beta   90.00
_cell.angle_gamma   90.00
#
_symmetry.space_group_name_H-M   'P 1'
#
loop_
_entity.id
_entity.type
_entity.pdbx_description
1 polymer ?
#
loop_
_entity_poly.entity_id
_entity_poly.type
_entity_poly.pdbx_seq_one_letter_code
_entity_poly.pdbx_strand_id
1 'polypeptide(L)'
;MPMPEMDERSRKRPLCYDPSCEKFIRFDDIVSGEEKIISVDSLSEDDLKKLVIKRWRVLPKDTTVQTISGPPFSRDDVIRAIEQDEPFGRMTLEAERSYLRDLLNEIQRNLD
;
A
#
# COMPACT_ATOMS: atom_id res chain seq x y z
N MET A 1 8.60 20.14 6.30
CA MET A 1 7.31 20.71 5.79
C MET A 1 6.21 20.19 6.73
N PRO A 2 4.94 20.62 6.67
CA PRO A 2 3.90 19.92 7.44
C PRO A 2 3.78 18.48 6.93
N MET A 3 3.57 17.52 7.84
CA MET A 3 3.31 16.12 7.48
C MET A 3 2.12 16.02 6.52
N PRO A 4 2.13 15.09 5.55
CA PRO A 4 1.01 14.92 4.63
C PRO A 4 -0.27 14.61 5.42
N GLU A 5 -1.33 15.37 5.15
CA GLU A 5 -2.64 15.12 5.75
C GLU A 5 -3.23 13.82 5.18
N MET A 6 -3.06 12.72 5.92
CA MET A 6 -3.69 11.45 5.61
C MET A 6 -5.03 11.33 6.34
N ASP A 7 -6.09 10.99 5.60
CA ASP A 7 -7.36 10.63 6.18
C ASP A 7 -7.25 9.35 7.04
N GLU A 8 -8.18 9.16 7.97
CA GLU A 8 -8.14 8.05 8.93
C GLU A 8 -8.11 6.66 8.24
N ARG A 9 -8.71 6.51 7.06
CA ARG A 9 -8.69 5.24 6.32
C ARG A 9 -7.31 5.01 5.73
N SER A 10 -6.71 6.05 5.15
CA SER A 10 -5.34 6.00 4.63
C SER A 10 -4.31 5.70 5.72
N ARG A 11 -4.48 6.25 6.94
CA ARG A 11 -3.59 5.94 8.09
C ARG A 11 -3.64 4.48 8.54
N LYS A 12 -4.81 3.83 8.41
CA LYS A 12 -4.96 2.40 8.75
C LYS A 12 -4.31 1.47 7.74
N ARG A 13 -3.98 1.95 6.53
CA ARG A 13 -3.31 1.15 5.50
C ARG A 13 -1.82 1.04 5.83
N PRO A 14 -1.25 -0.17 5.83
CA PRO A 14 0.20 -0.31 6.03
C PRO A 14 0.97 0.35 4.88
N LEU A 15 2.08 0.99 5.22
CA LEU A 15 2.93 1.73 4.29
C LEU A 15 4.19 0.95 3.94
N CYS A 16 4.73 0.17 4.88
CA CYS A 16 5.86 -0.71 4.67
C CYS A 16 5.53 -2.14 5.13
N TYR A 17 6.36 -3.07 4.67
CA TYR A 17 6.37 -4.46 5.12
C TYR A 17 7.82 -4.86 5.43
N ASP A 18 8.07 -5.39 6.62
CA ASP A 18 9.35 -6.00 6.98
C ASP A 18 9.27 -7.51 6.74
N PRO A 19 9.95 -8.05 5.71
CA PRO A 19 9.97 -9.49 5.46
C PRO A 19 10.74 -10.26 6.53
N SER A 20 11.65 -9.63 7.28
CA SER A 20 12.47 -10.29 8.31
C SER A 20 11.64 -10.69 9.53
N CYS A 21 10.64 -9.88 9.86
CA CYS A 21 9.75 -10.06 11.00
C CYS A 21 8.29 -10.32 10.59
N GLU A 22 8.03 -10.44 9.27
CA GLU A 22 6.70 -10.53 8.65
C GLU A 22 5.71 -9.47 9.18
N LYS A 23 6.21 -8.24 9.38
CA LYS A 23 5.47 -7.16 10.05
C LYS A 23 5.01 -6.11 9.07
N PHE A 24 3.75 -5.67 9.20
CA PHE A 24 3.23 -4.51 8.48
C PHE A 24 3.40 -3.26 9.32
N ILE A 25 4.04 -2.24 8.75
CA ILE A 25 4.34 -0.96 9.42
C ILE A 25 3.38 0.10 8.89
N ARG A 26 2.77 0.87 9.79
CA ARG A 26 1.80 1.92 9.47
C ARG A 26 2.42 3.31 9.64
N PHE A 27 1.68 4.32 9.19
CA PHE A 27 2.05 5.71 9.35
C PHE A 27 2.35 6.09 10.80
N ASP A 28 1.45 5.72 11.72
CA ASP A 28 1.61 6.09 13.14
C ASP A 28 2.85 5.45 13.78
N ASP A 29 3.21 4.21 13.38
CA ASP A 29 4.42 3.51 13.85
C ASP A 29 5.72 4.21 13.38
N ILE A 30 5.67 4.80 12.19
CA ILE A 30 6.79 5.56 11.60
C ILE A 30 6.91 6.92 12.30
N VAL A 31 5.80 7.62 12.48
CA VAL A 31 5.78 8.97 13.07
C VAL A 31 6.08 8.94 14.58
N SER A 32 5.71 7.86 15.27
CA SER A 32 6.06 7.66 16.68
C SER A 32 7.55 7.30 16.88
N GLY A 33 8.26 6.93 15.80
CA GLY A 33 9.64 6.47 15.85
C GLY A 33 9.81 5.03 16.35
N GLU A 34 8.71 4.28 16.51
CA GLU A 34 8.75 2.86 16.88
C GLU A 34 9.32 1.99 15.76
N GLU A 35 9.06 2.37 14.51
CA GLU A 35 9.48 1.64 13.32
C GLU A 35 10.22 2.53 12.31
N LYS A 36 11.09 1.91 11.52
CA LYS A 36 11.82 2.60 10.45
C LYS A 36 11.12 2.44 9.12
N ILE A 37 11.26 3.44 8.26
CA ILE A 37 10.80 3.36 6.87
C ILE A 37 11.62 2.30 6.13
N ILE A 38 10.94 1.30 5.61
CA ILE A 38 11.52 0.29 4.70
C ILE A 38 11.11 0.67 3.28
N SER A 39 12.09 0.78 2.38
CA SER A 39 11.84 1.12 0.99
C SER A 39 11.06 0.02 0.29
N VAL A 40 9.95 0.39 -0.35
CA VAL A 40 9.18 -0.54 -1.20
C VAL A 40 9.99 -1.09 -2.37
N ASP A 41 11.05 -0.39 -2.80
CA ASP A 41 11.92 -0.86 -3.88
C ASP A 41 12.86 -1.98 -3.46
N SER A 42 13.06 -2.17 -2.14
CA SER A 42 13.82 -3.30 -1.60
C SER A 42 12.97 -4.55 -1.40
N LEU A 43 11.64 -4.46 -1.55
CA LEU A 43 10.75 -5.60 -1.40
C LEU A 43 10.82 -6.51 -2.63
N SER A 44 10.76 -7.82 -2.38
CA SER A 44 10.48 -8.79 -3.43
C SER A 44 9.08 -8.55 -4.01
N GLU A 45 8.82 -9.02 -5.22
CA GLU A 45 7.48 -8.91 -5.83
C GLU A 45 6.41 -9.58 -4.95
N ASP A 46 6.72 -10.73 -4.35
CA ASP A 46 5.80 -11.44 -3.44
C ASP A 46 5.52 -10.66 -2.16
N ASP A 47 6.52 -10.01 -1.57
CA ASP A 47 6.34 -9.19 -0.38
C ASP A 47 5.59 -7.90 -0.68
N LEU A 48 5.83 -7.30 -1.85
CA LEU A 48 5.05 -6.19 -2.36
C LEU A 48 3.58 -6.60 -2.58
N LYS A 49 3.32 -7.79 -3.16
CA LYS A 49 1.96 -8.34 -3.29
C LYS A 49 1.29 -8.49 -1.93
N LYS A 50 1.98 -9.06 -0.93
CA LYS A 50 1.46 -9.17 0.45
C LYS A 50 1.09 -7.80 1.03
N LEU A 51 1.97 -6.81 0.87
CA LEU A 51 1.72 -5.44 1.33
C LEU A 51 0.47 -4.85 0.64
N VAL A 52 0.40 -4.89 -0.68
CA VAL A 52 -0.70 -4.30 -1.44
C VAL A 52 -2.03 -5.03 -1.15
N ILE A 53 -2.04 -6.36 -1.10
CA ILE A 53 -3.22 -7.14 -0.70
C ILE A 53 -3.68 -6.75 0.70
N LYS A 54 -2.75 -6.62 1.67
CA LYS A 54 -3.09 -6.20 3.03
C LYS A 54 -3.70 -4.80 3.05
N ARG A 55 -3.15 -3.87 2.24
CA ARG A 55 -3.69 -2.51 2.06
C ARG A 55 -5.12 -2.53 1.52
N TRP A 56 -5.42 -3.38 0.54
CA TRP A 56 -6.77 -3.55 0.01
C TRP A 56 -7.71 -4.16 1.05
N ARG A 57 -7.28 -5.18 1.80
CA ARG A 57 -8.11 -5.86 2.82
C ARG A 57 -8.55 -4.96 3.98
N VAL A 58 -7.80 -3.89 4.27
CA VAL A 58 -8.19 -2.89 5.28
C VAL A 58 -9.39 -2.05 4.83
N LEU A 59 -9.61 -1.92 3.51
CA LEU A 59 -10.72 -1.14 2.98
C LEU A 59 -12.08 -1.84 3.22
N PRO A 60 -13.16 -1.06 3.38
CA PRO A 60 -14.52 -1.59 3.46
C PRO A 60 -14.84 -2.57 2.32
N LYS A 61 -15.64 -3.60 2.60
CA LYS A 61 -15.94 -4.66 1.61
C LYS A 61 -16.68 -4.14 0.38
N ASP A 62 -17.44 -3.07 0.53
CA ASP A 62 -18.18 -2.36 -0.50
C ASP A 62 -17.31 -1.40 -1.32
N THR A 63 -16.01 -1.32 -1.05
CA THR A 63 -15.10 -0.51 -1.86
C THR A 63 -15.02 -1.06 -3.28
N THR A 64 -15.29 -0.19 -4.24
CA THR A 64 -15.19 -0.50 -5.68
C THR A 64 -14.21 0.45 -6.36
N VAL A 65 -13.48 -0.07 -7.36
CA VAL A 65 -12.59 0.68 -8.23
C VAL A 65 -13.23 0.81 -9.59
N GLN A 66 -13.42 2.05 -10.05
CA GLN A 66 -13.93 2.30 -11.38
C GLN A 66 -12.78 2.22 -12.40
N THR A 67 -12.99 1.47 -13.47
CA THR A 67 -12.08 1.42 -14.62
C THR A 67 -12.53 2.38 -15.72
N ILE A 68 -11.60 2.75 -16.59
CA ILE A 68 -11.87 3.62 -17.76
C ILE A 68 -12.89 2.96 -18.70
N SER A 69 -12.83 1.62 -18.82
CA SER A 69 -13.79 0.83 -19.56
C SER A 69 -14.17 -0.42 -18.77
N GLY A 70 -15.46 -0.78 -18.82
CA GLY A 70 -16.00 -1.97 -18.16
C GLY A 70 -16.71 -1.71 -16.82
N PRO A 71 -17.23 -2.78 -16.20
CA PRO A 71 -17.86 -2.70 -14.89
C PRO A 71 -16.83 -2.38 -13.79
N PRO A 72 -17.24 -1.76 -12.68
CA PRO A 72 -16.36 -1.52 -11.55
C PRO A 72 -15.87 -2.84 -10.95
N PHE A 73 -14.63 -2.85 -10.48
CA PHE A 73 -14.04 -3.97 -9.77
C PHE A 73 -14.32 -3.84 -8.28
N SER A 74 -14.79 -4.91 -7.63
CA SER A 74 -14.85 -4.92 -6.17
C SER A 74 -13.43 -5.02 -5.59
N ARG A 75 -13.27 -4.64 -4.32
CA ARG A 75 -12.05 -4.87 -3.55
C ARG A 75 -11.54 -6.32 -3.68
N ASP A 76 -12.45 -7.29 -3.60
CA ASP A 76 -12.10 -8.71 -3.66
C ASP A 76 -11.69 -9.13 -5.09
N ASP A 77 -12.26 -8.52 -6.13
CA ASP A 77 -11.80 -8.72 -7.51
C ASP A 77 -10.39 -8.16 -7.73
N VAL A 78 -10.09 -6.99 -7.16
CA VAL A 78 -8.73 -6.41 -7.22
C VAL A 78 -7.73 -7.33 -6.52
N ILE A 79 -8.06 -7.82 -5.32
CA ILE A 79 -7.20 -8.75 -4.57
C ILE A 79 -6.96 -10.03 -5.40
N ARG A 80 -8.02 -10.62 -5.97
CA ARG A 80 -7.91 -11.83 -6.80
C ARG A 80 -7.02 -11.57 -8.02
N ALA A 81 -7.20 -10.43 -8.70
CA ALA A 81 -6.41 -10.08 -9.87
C ALA A 81 -4.91 -9.97 -9.53
N ILE A 82 -4.57 -9.43 -8.35
CA ILE A 82 -3.18 -9.37 -7.86
C ILE A 82 -2.67 -10.77 -7.51
N GLU A 83 -3.45 -11.59 -6.81
CA GLU A 83 -3.08 -12.97 -6.43
C GLU A 83 -2.86 -13.88 -7.66
N GLN A 84 -3.59 -13.64 -8.75
CA GLN A 84 -3.52 -14.42 -9.99
C GLN A 84 -2.57 -13.83 -11.04
N ASP A 85 -1.85 -12.75 -10.71
CA ASP A 85 -0.94 -12.07 -11.63
C ASP A 85 -1.60 -11.64 -12.95
N GLU A 86 -2.89 -11.30 -12.90
CA GLU A 86 -3.64 -10.80 -14.03
C GLU A 86 -3.09 -9.43 -14.49
N PRO A 87 -3.24 -9.04 -15.77
CA PRO A 87 -2.76 -7.75 -16.26
C PRO A 87 -3.21 -6.55 -15.43
N PHE A 88 -4.48 -6.55 -14.98
CA PHE A 88 -5.02 -5.51 -14.10
C PHE A 88 -4.40 -5.54 -12.70
N GLY A 89 -4.18 -6.73 -12.14
CA GLY A 89 -3.52 -6.91 -10.85
C GLY A 89 -2.07 -6.42 -10.86
N ARG A 90 -1.30 -6.77 -11.89
CA ARG A 90 0.08 -6.29 -12.09
C ARG A 90 0.14 -4.78 -12.24
N MET A 91 -0.75 -4.19 -13.04
CA MET A 91 -0.84 -2.74 -13.19
C MET A 91 -1.19 -2.05 -11.86
N THR A 92 -2.11 -2.63 -11.08
CA THR A 92 -2.47 -2.14 -9.75
C THR A 92 -1.28 -2.23 -8.78
N LEU A 93 -0.51 -3.32 -8.83
CA LEU A 93 0.67 -3.52 -8.00
C LEU A 93 1.75 -2.46 -8.27
N GLU A 94 2.05 -2.20 -9.55
CA GLU A 94 3.02 -1.17 -9.96
C GLU A 94 2.56 0.26 -9.60
N ALA A 95 1.27 0.54 -9.74
CA ALA A 95 0.69 1.82 -9.34
C ALA A 95 0.81 2.04 -7.83
N GLU A 96 0.48 1.03 -7.01
CA GLU A 96 0.64 1.09 -5.55
C GLU A 96 2.11 1.18 -5.14
N ARG A 97 3.02 0.48 -5.82
CA ARG A 97 4.46 0.61 -5.59
C ARG A 97 4.94 2.04 -5.80
N SER A 98 4.57 2.64 -6.92
CA SER A 98 4.96 4.02 -7.27
C SER A 98 4.40 5.01 -6.24
N TYR A 99 3.12 4.89 -5.90
CA TYR A 99 2.48 5.71 -4.88
C TYR A 99 3.16 5.58 -3.50
N LEU A 100 3.41 4.35 -3.05
CA LEU A 100 4.05 4.09 -1.75
C LEU A 100 5.46 4.65 -1.69
N ARG A 101 6.24 4.49 -2.77
CA ARG A 101 7.58 5.05 -2.86
C ARG A 101 7.57 6.57 -2.68
N ASP A 102 6.67 7.26 -3.38
CA ASP A 102 6.59 8.71 -3.33
C ASP A 102 6.10 9.19 -1.95
N LEU A 103 5.10 8.51 -1.38
CA LEU A 103 4.58 8.78 -0.04
C LEU A 103 5.64 8.57 1.05
N LEU A 104 6.39 7.47 1.01
CA LEU A 104 7.45 7.18 1.99
C LEU A 104 8.58 8.21 1.89
N ASN A 105 8.95 8.63 0.69
CA ASN A 105 9.94 9.69 0.49
C ASN A 105 9.45 11.03 1.06
N GLU A 106 8.17 11.36 0.90
CA GLU A 106 7.59 12.56 1.50
C GLU A 106 7.58 12.49 3.03
N ILE A 107 7.23 11.35 3.61
CA ILE A 107 7.25 11.15 5.07
C ILE A 107 8.68 11.30 5.59
N GLN A 108 9.65 10.62 4.98
CA GLN A 108 11.06 10.70 5.37
C GLN A 108 11.57 12.15 5.36
N ARG A 109 11.28 12.92 4.30
CA ARG A 109 11.64 14.35 4.18
C ARG A 109 11.01 15.26 5.23
N ASN A 110 9.93 14.83 5.88
CA ASN A 110 9.26 15.60 6.92
C ASN A 110 9.68 15.19 8.34
N LEU A 111 10.29 14.01 8.50
CA LEU A 111 10.85 13.54 9.77
C LEU A 111 12.28 14.04 9.99
N ASP A 112 13.04 14.28 8.91
CA ASP A 112 14.37 14.93 8.91
C ASP A 112 14.28 16.46 9.07
#